data_AF-A0A091P2I9-F1
#
_entry.id   AF-A0A091P2I9-F1
#
_cell.length_a   1.000
_cell.length_b   1.000
_cell.length_c   1.000
_cell.angle_alpha   90.00
_cell.angle_beta   90.00
_cell.angle_gamma   90.00
#
_symmetry.space_group_name_H-M   'P 1'
#
loop_
_entity.id
_entity.type
_entity.pdbx_description
1 polymer ?
#
loop_
_entity_poly.entity_id
_entity_poly.type
_entity_poly.pdbx_seq_one_letter_code
_entity_poly.pdbx_strand_id
1 'polypeptide(L)'
;SEPPNPKTCSPREYLEYYIFPVLLPGMAELLHQAKKEKCFERKRTKFIACDFLTEWLYNKNPKRKDESFTEFFSIPFVTNWLKDHPRPPIPLSLLLSEEEASIVIQSFWRGYRVRCDSEVQELRQWQKQLREDKNIFKRVKEFWTKQEAKGK
;
A
#
# COMPACT_ATOMS: atom_id res chain seq x y z
N SER A 1 38.73 -22.36 13.15
CA SER A 1 38.08 -22.84 14.39
C SER A 1 37.03 -23.85 14.01
N GLU A 2 36.94 -24.96 14.74
CA GLU A 2 35.87 -25.95 14.52
C GLU A 2 34.49 -25.32 14.75
N PRO A 3 33.46 -25.74 13.98
CA PRO A 3 32.09 -25.30 14.20
C PRO A 3 31.59 -25.73 15.59
N PRO A 4 31.03 -24.81 16.40
CA PRO A 4 30.49 -25.15 17.71
C PRO A 4 29.24 -26.02 17.56
N ASN A 5 29.06 -27.06 18.38
CA ASN A 5 27.91 -27.96 18.24
C ASN A 5 26.57 -27.19 18.34
N PRO A 6 25.72 -27.18 17.29
CA PRO A 6 24.51 -26.35 17.24
C PRO A 6 23.50 -26.63 18.36
N LYS A 7 23.53 -27.82 18.95
CA LYS A 7 22.58 -28.24 20.00
C LYS A 7 23.04 -27.90 21.41
N THR A 8 24.32 -27.60 21.59
CA THR A 8 24.93 -27.44 22.91
C THR A 8 25.71 -26.16 23.07
N CYS A 9 25.96 -25.41 22.00
CA CYS A 9 26.61 -24.10 22.08
C CYS A 9 25.68 -23.05 22.70
N SER A 10 26.28 -21.95 23.15
CA SER A 10 25.49 -20.82 23.64
C SER A 10 24.68 -20.17 22.50
N PRO A 11 23.56 -19.51 22.80
CA PRO A 11 22.78 -18.79 21.78
C PRO A 11 23.61 -17.76 21.00
N ARG A 12 24.60 -17.14 21.66
CA ARG A 12 25.50 -16.18 21.02
C ARG A 12 26.38 -16.86 19.97
N GLU A 13 27.06 -17.95 20.34
CA GLU A 13 27.88 -18.73 19.40
C GLU A 13 27.05 -19.29 18.25
N TYR A 14 25.81 -19.71 18.52
CA TYR A 14 24.90 -20.16 17.49
C TYR A 14 24.60 -19.06 16.48
N LEU A 15 24.24 -17.86 16.95
CA LEU A 15 23.97 -16.72 16.09
C LEU A 15 25.21 -16.31 15.28
N GLU A 16 26.35 -16.15 15.95
CA GLU A 16 27.61 -15.71 15.33
C GLU A 16 28.11 -16.70 14.27
N TYR A 17 27.96 -18.01 14.49
CA TYR A 17 28.49 -19.02 13.59
C TYR A 17 27.50 -19.47 12.50
N TYR A 18 26.21 -19.63 12.84
CA TYR A 18 25.23 -20.25 11.93
C TYR A 18 24.28 -19.26 11.28
N ILE A 19 23.95 -18.15 11.94
CA ILE A 19 22.92 -17.21 11.45
C ILE A 19 23.55 -15.99 10.81
N PHE A 20 24.44 -15.29 11.50
CA PHE A 20 25.04 -14.03 11.04
C PHE A 20 25.79 -14.13 9.71
N PRO A 21 26.55 -15.20 9.41
CA PRO A 21 27.24 -15.32 8.12
C PRO A 21 26.28 -15.36 6.92
N VAL A 22 25.03 -15.81 7.15
CA VAL A 22 23.99 -15.86 6.12
C VAL A 22 23.14 -14.59 6.13
N LEU A 23 22.76 -14.11 7.31
CA LEU A 23 21.80 -13.02 7.48
C LEU A 23 22.41 -11.63 7.29
N LEU A 24 23.60 -11.37 7.83
CA LEU A 24 24.20 -10.03 7.81
C LEU A 24 24.48 -9.51 6.38
N PRO A 25 24.98 -10.32 5.43
CA PRO A 25 25.12 -9.87 4.05
C PRO A 25 23.78 -9.48 3.42
N GLY A 26 22.71 -10.25 3.69
CA GLY A 26 21.35 -9.92 3.23
C GLY A 26 20.81 -8.64 3.85
N MET A 27 21.09 -8.40 5.14
CA MET A 27 20.74 -7.14 5.79
C MET A 27 21.51 -5.95 5.24
N ALA A 28 22.79 -6.12 4.86
CA ALA A 28 23.57 -5.07 4.22
C ALA A 28 22.98 -4.68 2.85
N GLU A 29 22.66 -5.68 2.01
CA GLU A 29 21.98 -5.47 0.72
C GLU A 29 20.60 -4.83 0.89
N LEU A 30 19.86 -5.22 1.94
CA LEU A 30 18.58 -4.61 2.29
C LEU A 30 18.74 -3.13 2.63
N LEU A 31 19.76 -2.74 3.38
CA LEU A 31 20.03 -1.33 3.67
C LEU A 31 20.40 -0.53 2.41
N HIS A 32 21.17 -1.14 1.50
CA HIS A 32 21.46 -0.53 0.20
C HIS A 32 20.21 -0.32 -0.64
N GLN A 33 19.32 -1.32 -0.70
CA GLN A 33 18.05 -1.19 -1.41
C GLN A 33 17.12 -0.18 -0.75
N ALA A 34 17.02 -0.20 0.58
CA ALA A 34 16.22 0.76 1.35
C ALA A 34 16.67 2.21 1.09
N LYS A 35 17.98 2.44 0.94
CA LYS A 35 18.52 3.75 0.52
C LYS A 35 18.07 4.13 -0.89
N LYS A 36 18.16 3.22 -1.87
CA LYS A 36 17.69 3.48 -3.25
C LYS A 36 16.20 3.81 -3.31
N GLU A 37 15.40 3.14 -2.49
CA GLU A 37 13.96 3.35 -2.34
C GLU A 37 13.60 4.57 -1.46
N LYS A 38 14.60 5.36 -1.03
CA LYS A 38 14.44 6.56 -0.18
C LYS A 38 13.72 6.29 1.15
N CYS A 39 13.86 5.08 1.71
CA CYS A 39 13.20 4.69 2.97
C CYS A 39 13.68 5.48 4.18
N PHE A 40 14.90 6.02 4.14
CA PHE A 40 15.46 6.85 5.22
C PHE A 40 15.04 8.33 5.11
N GLU A 41 14.46 8.73 3.98
CA GLU A 41 14.00 10.10 3.73
C GLU A 41 12.47 10.21 3.85
N ARG A 42 11.74 9.16 3.46
CA ARG A 42 10.27 9.15 3.40
C ARG A 42 9.67 8.42 4.59
N LYS A 43 8.65 9.03 5.20
CA LYS A 43 7.89 8.42 6.31
C LYS A 43 7.11 7.16 5.92
N ARG A 44 6.71 7.03 4.65
CA ARG A 44 5.99 5.88 4.11
C ARG A 44 6.58 5.48 2.77
N THR A 45 6.75 4.19 2.53
CA THR A 45 7.26 3.63 1.28
C THR A 45 6.48 2.39 0.88
N LYS A 46 6.57 2.03 -0.40
CA LYS A 46 6.05 0.75 -0.91
C LYS A 46 7.01 -0.42 -0.68
N PHE A 47 8.25 -0.14 -0.28
CA PHE A 47 9.29 -1.14 -0.08
C PHE A 47 9.05 -1.92 1.21
N ILE A 48 8.95 -3.24 1.11
CA ILE A 48 8.74 -4.13 2.26
C ILE A 48 10.06 -4.87 2.53
N ALA A 49 10.71 -4.51 3.63
CA ALA A 49 12.01 -5.05 4.03
C ALA A 49 12.02 -6.58 4.18
N CYS A 50 10.98 -7.15 4.80
CA CYS A 50 10.85 -8.59 4.98
C CYS A 50 10.69 -9.34 3.64
N ASP A 51 9.97 -8.76 2.69
CA ASP A 51 9.78 -9.35 1.35
C ASP A 51 11.11 -9.43 0.61
N PHE A 52 11.84 -8.30 0.58
CA PHE A 52 13.18 -8.24 0.01
C PHE A 52 14.13 -9.25 0.64
N LEU A 53 14.19 -9.30 1.98
CA LEU A 53 15.11 -10.21 2.67
C LEU A 53 14.75 -11.69 2.41
N THR A 54 13.46 -12.00 2.34
CA THR A 54 12.97 -13.34 2.01
C THR A 54 13.42 -13.75 0.61
N GLU A 55 13.21 -12.87 -0.39
CA GLU A 55 13.66 -13.10 -1.76
C GLU A 55 15.18 -13.24 -1.86
N TRP A 56 15.91 -12.37 -1.17
CA TRP A 56 17.37 -12.38 -1.17
C TRP A 56 17.91 -13.69 -0.58
N LEU A 57 17.41 -14.10 0.60
CA LEU A 57 17.83 -15.33 1.27
C LEU A 57 17.45 -16.57 0.45
N TYR A 58 16.28 -16.55 -0.17
CA TYR A 58 15.84 -17.64 -1.05
C TYR A 58 16.79 -17.81 -2.23
N ASN A 59 17.07 -16.74 -2.97
CA ASN A 59 17.92 -16.80 -4.16
C ASN A 59 19.42 -16.97 -3.84
N LYS A 60 19.86 -16.63 -2.63
CA LYS A 60 21.25 -16.85 -2.17
C LYS A 60 21.45 -18.19 -1.46
N ASN A 61 20.41 -19.02 -1.36
CA ASN A 61 20.52 -20.34 -0.76
C ASN A 61 21.49 -21.22 -1.58
N PRO A 62 22.59 -21.74 -1.00
CA PRO A 62 23.55 -22.59 -1.71
C PRO A 62 22.92 -23.85 -2.34
N LYS A 63 21.78 -24.31 -1.81
CA LYS A 63 21.03 -25.45 -2.37
C LYS A 63 20.37 -25.14 -3.72
N ARG A 64 20.30 -23.86 -4.10
CA ARG A 64 19.67 -23.35 -5.33
C ARG A 64 20.70 -22.80 -6.34
N LYS A 65 21.98 -23.19 -6.22
CA LYS A 65 23.09 -22.58 -6.97
C LYS A 65 22.87 -22.56 -8.50
N ASP A 66 22.23 -23.58 -9.05
CA ASP A 66 22.00 -23.74 -10.49
C ASP A 66 20.57 -23.39 -10.91
N GLU A 67 19.76 -22.87 -9.99
CA GLU A 67 18.40 -22.44 -10.27
C GLU A 67 18.36 -20.97 -10.72
N SER A 68 17.40 -20.65 -11.59
CA SER A 68 17.17 -19.27 -11.98
C SER A 68 16.66 -18.42 -10.81
N PHE A 69 16.90 -17.12 -10.90
CA PHE A 69 16.32 -16.14 -9.99
C PHE A 69 14.79 -16.30 -9.93
N THR A 70 14.26 -16.30 -8.71
CA THR A 70 12.83 -16.42 -8.43
C THR A 70 12.38 -15.17 -7.69
N GLU A 71 11.50 -14.39 -8.33
CA GLU A 71 10.85 -13.25 -7.70
C GLU A 71 10.01 -13.67 -6.50
N PHE A 72 9.89 -12.78 -5.52
CA PHE A 72 9.27 -13.02 -4.23
C PHE A 72 7.87 -13.65 -4.30
N PHE A 73 7.00 -13.11 -5.15
CA PHE A 73 5.63 -13.63 -5.31
C PHE A 73 5.55 -15.01 -5.98
N SER A 74 6.64 -15.43 -6.62
CA SER A 74 6.80 -16.73 -7.30
C SER A 74 7.50 -17.77 -6.41
N ILE A 75 7.94 -17.41 -5.20
CA ILE A 75 8.54 -18.35 -4.25
C ILE A 75 7.45 -19.31 -3.74
N PRO A 76 7.62 -20.65 -3.84
CA PRO A 76 6.54 -21.60 -3.58
C PRO A 76 5.86 -21.46 -2.22
N PHE A 77 6.63 -21.30 -1.13
CA PHE A 77 6.05 -21.15 0.20
C PHE A 77 5.36 -19.78 0.38
N VAL A 78 5.84 -18.74 -0.30
CA VAL A 78 5.21 -17.41 -0.29
C VAL A 78 3.89 -17.47 -1.05
N THR A 79 3.89 -18.02 -2.27
CA THR A 79 2.68 -18.18 -3.07
C THR A 79 1.62 -19.00 -2.34
N ASN A 80 2.02 -20.11 -1.70
CA ASN A 80 1.07 -20.92 -0.94
C ASN A 80 0.54 -20.20 0.30
N TRP A 81 1.40 -19.50 1.04
CA TRP A 81 0.96 -18.71 2.21
C TRP A 81 -0.04 -17.62 1.84
N LEU A 82 0.20 -16.91 0.74
CA LEU A 82 -0.63 -15.79 0.29
C LEU A 82 -1.99 -16.20 -0.27
N LYS A 83 -2.20 -17.48 -0.62
CA LYS A 83 -3.52 -17.99 -1.01
C LYS A 83 -4.50 -17.91 0.15
N ASP A 84 -4.05 -18.34 1.33
CA ASP A 84 -4.86 -18.37 2.54
C ASP A 84 -4.81 -17.02 3.29
N HIS A 85 -3.75 -16.23 3.06
CA HIS A 85 -3.50 -14.94 3.72
C HIS A 85 -3.24 -13.83 2.70
N PRO A 86 -4.27 -13.40 1.94
CA PRO A 86 -4.10 -12.36 0.93
C PRO A 86 -3.71 -11.04 1.60
N ARG A 87 -2.75 -10.33 0.99
CA ARG A 87 -2.31 -9.03 1.49
C ARG A 87 -3.32 -7.93 1.14
N PRO A 88 -3.49 -6.93 2.01
CA PRO A 88 -4.28 -5.75 1.66
C PRO A 88 -3.64 -5.00 0.48
N PRO A 89 -4.45 -4.33 -0.36
CA PRO A 89 -3.93 -3.57 -1.48
C PRO A 89 -3.03 -2.43 -0.99
N ILE A 90 -1.93 -2.20 -1.70
CA ILE A 90 -1.05 -1.07 -1.41
C ILE A 90 -1.80 0.23 -1.71
N PRO A 91 -1.80 1.23 -0.79
CA PRO A 91 -2.43 2.51 -1.05
C PRO A 91 -1.94 3.15 -2.34
N LEU A 92 -2.87 3.67 -3.16
CA LEU A 92 -2.54 4.26 -4.45
C LEU A 92 -1.45 5.34 -4.35
N SER A 93 -1.49 6.16 -3.31
CA SER A 93 -0.49 7.21 -3.07
C SER A 93 0.95 6.72 -2.93
N LEU A 94 1.16 5.43 -2.61
CA LEU A 94 2.49 4.81 -2.56
C LEU A 94 2.90 4.15 -3.89
N LEU A 95 1.94 3.93 -4.79
CA LEU A 95 2.17 3.34 -6.10
C LEU A 95 2.48 4.38 -7.17
N LEU A 96 1.92 5.59 -7.05
CA LEU A 96 2.12 6.67 -8.01
C LEU A 96 3.58 7.16 -8.04
N SER A 97 4.09 7.35 -9.24
CA SER A 97 5.29 8.16 -9.47
C SER A 97 5.02 9.64 -9.14
N GLU A 98 6.09 10.43 -9.05
CA GLU A 98 5.99 11.87 -8.81
C GLU A 98 5.23 12.56 -9.95
N GLU A 99 5.53 12.22 -11.21
CA GLU A 99 4.77 12.68 -12.38
C GLU A 99 3.29 12.34 -12.29
N GLU A 100 2.92 11.07 -12.06
CA GLU A 100 1.51 10.66 -12.00
C GLU A 100 0.78 11.36 -10.85
N ALA A 101 1.40 11.43 -9.68
CA ALA A 101 0.86 12.16 -8.54
C ALA A 101 0.67 13.65 -8.86
N SER A 102 1.62 14.27 -9.56
CA SER A 102 1.52 15.67 -9.97
C SER A 102 0.35 15.92 -10.92
N ILE A 103 0.14 15.03 -11.90
CA ILE A 103 -0.98 15.11 -12.84
C ILE A 103 -2.31 15.02 -12.09
N VAL A 104 -2.43 14.06 -11.17
CA VAL A 104 -3.61 13.90 -10.34
C VAL A 104 -3.86 15.18 -9.56
N ILE A 105 -2.89 15.65 -8.77
CA ILE A 105 -3.04 16.86 -7.95
C ILE A 105 -3.40 18.09 -8.79
N GLN A 106 -2.71 18.30 -9.90
CA GLN A 106 -2.97 19.43 -10.79
C GLN A 106 -4.36 19.36 -11.43
N SER A 107 -4.84 18.17 -11.80
CA SER A 107 -6.19 18.01 -12.34
C SER A 107 -7.26 18.37 -11.31
N PHE A 108 -7.09 17.93 -10.06
CA PHE A 108 -7.96 18.29 -8.95
C PHE A 108 -7.95 19.80 -8.68
N TRP A 109 -6.77 20.43 -8.69
CA TRP A 109 -6.62 21.87 -8.51
C TRP A 109 -7.29 22.68 -9.62
N ARG A 110 -7.05 22.31 -10.89
CA ARG A 110 -7.71 22.95 -12.04
C ARG A 110 -9.24 22.85 -11.92
N GLY A 111 -9.74 21.66 -11.59
CA GLY A 111 -11.17 21.46 -11.34
C GLY A 111 -11.69 22.28 -10.16
N TYR A 112 -10.93 22.40 -9.07
CA TYR A 112 -11.27 23.25 -7.94
C TYR A 112 -11.36 24.72 -8.33
N ARG A 113 -10.37 25.24 -9.07
CA ARG A 113 -10.37 26.63 -9.55
C ARG A 113 -11.59 26.94 -10.40
N VAL A 114 -11.95 26.07 -11.34
CA VAL A 114 -13.17 26.21 -12.15
C VAL A 114 -14.41 26.22 -11.26
N ARG A 115 -14.45 25.40 -10.20
CA ARG A 115 -15.56 25.43 -9.24
C ARG A 115 -15.61 26.69 -8.40
N CYS A 116 -14.50 27.39 -8.19
CA CYS A 116 -14.52 28.66 -7.46
C CYS A 116 -15.00 29.84 -8.31
N ASP A 117 -15.08 29.67 -9.63
CA ASP A 117 -15.61 30.70 -10.53
C ASP A 117 -17.08 31.02 -10.20
N SER A 118 -17.42 32.31 -10.12
CA SER A 118 -18.75 32.78 -9.73
C SER A 118 -19.83 32.34 -10.70
N GLU A 119 -19.56 32.37 -12.01
CA GLU A 119 -20.54 31.96 -13.03
C GLU A 119 -20.82 30.45 -12.92
N VAL A 120 -19.78 29.67 -12.65
CA VAL A 120 -19.89 28.21 -12.43
C VAL A 120 -20.65 27.91 -11.14
N GLN A 121 -20.42 28.68 -10.07
CA GLN A 121 -21.17 28.55 -8.81
C GLN A 121 -22.65 28.87 -8.99
N GLU A 122 -22.97 29.97 -9.67
CA GLU A 122 -24.34 30.37 -9.97
C GLU A 122 -25.05 29.28 -10.79
N LEU A 123 -24.41 28.77 -11.85
CA LEU A 123 -24.94 27.67 -12.64
C LEU A 123 -25.21 26.43 -11.79
N ARG A 124 -24.31 26.07 -10.87
CA ARG A 124 -24.48 24.91 -9.97
C ARG A 124 -25.66 25.10 -9.02
N GLN A 125 -25.84 26.31 -8.47
CA GLN A 125 -26.98 26.65 -7.61
C GLN A 125 -28.29 26.57 -8.40
N TRP A 126 -28.33 27.16 -9.60
CA TRP A 126 -29.49 27.09 -10.48
C TRP A 126 -29.86 25.64 -10.84
N GLN A 127 -28.89 24.82 -11.22
CA GLN A 127 -29.11 23.40 -11.50
C GLN A 127 -29.59 22.62 -10.27
N LYS A 128 -29.14 22.99 -9.06
CA LYS A 128 -29.64 22.43 -7.80
C LYS A 128 -31.11 22.78 -7.60
N GLN A 129 -31.47 24.05 -7.77
CA GLN A 129 -32.86 24.52 -7.66
C GLN A 129 -33.78 23.74 -8.61
N LEU A 130 -33.41 23.60 -9.89
CA LEU A 130 -34.20 22.83 -10.85
C LEU A 130 -34.45 21.37 -10.43
N ARG A 131 -33.47 20.71 -9.80
CA ARG A 131 -33.65 19.33 -9.30
C ARG A 131 -34.59 19.28 -8.11
N GLU A 132 -34.57 20.30 -7.26
CA GLU A 132 -35.47 20.40 -6.11
C GLU A 132 -36.89 20.70 -6.57
N ASP A 133 -37.06 21.62 -7.51
CA ASP A 133 -38.36 21.99 -8.10
C ASP A 133 -38.99 20.80 -8.83
N LYS A 134 -38.21 20.04 -9.62
CA LYS A 134 -38.71 18.80 -10.26
C LYS A 134 -39.26 17.78 -9.27
N ASN A 135 -38.71 17.73 -8.06
CA ASN A 135 -39.11 16.78 -7.02
C ASN A 135 -40.06 17.40 -5.98
N ILE A 136 -40.58 18.62 -6.22
CA ILE A 136 -41.33 19.35 -5.21
C ILE A 136 -42.61 18.62 -4.81
N PHE A 137 -43.35 18.09 -5.78
CA PHE A 137 -44.59 17.33 -5.53
C PHE A 137 -44.33 16.08 -4.69
N LYS A 138 -43.21 15.39 -4.94
CA LYS A 138 -42.80 14.23 -4.14
C LYS A 138 -42.42 14.62 -2.71
N ARG A 139 -41.63 15.69 -2.53
CA ARG A 139 -41.24 16.19 -1.20
C ARG A 139 -42.44 16.70 -0.40
N VAL A 140 -43.37 17.41 -1.04
CA VAL A 140 -44.61 17.89 -0.41
C VAL A 140 -45.47 16.71 0.04
N LYS A 141 -45.64 15.70 -0.81
CA LYS A 141 -46.36 14.47 -0.46
C LYS A 141 -45.72 13.77 0.74
N GLU A 142 -44.40 13.55 0.71
CA GLU A 142 -43.65 12.94 1.82
C GLU A 142 -43.76 13.74 3.12
N PHE A 143 -43.78 15.08 3.04
CA PHE A 143 -43.95 15.96 4.20
C PHE A 143 -45.33 15.76 4.84
N TRP A 144 -46.41 15.81 4.05
CA TRP A 144 -47.77 15.64 4.57
C TRP A 144 -48.00 14.24 5.14
N THR A 145 -47.51 13.18 4.46
CA THR A 145 -47.56 11.81 5.01
C THR A 145 -46.90 11.73 6.40
N LYS A 146 -45.79 12.45 6.63
CA LYS A 146 -45.14 12.49 7.95
C LYS A 146 -45.91 13.30 8.99
N GLN A 147 -46.57 14.39 8.60
CA GLN A 147 -47.37 15.20 9.53
C GLN A 147 -48.62 14.46 9.99
N GLU A 148 -49.33 13.80 9.07
CA GLU A 148 -50.51 12.99 9.37
C GLU A 148 -50.18 11.82 10.31
N ALA A 149 -49.00 11.21 10.18
CA ALA A 149 -48.55 10.14 11.07
C ALA A 149 -48.23 10.60 12.50
N LYS A 150 -47.93 11.88 12.73
CA LYS A 150 -47.67 12.44 14.07
C LYS A 150 -48.95 12.79 14.84
N GLY A 151 -50.07 12.95 14.15
CA GLY A 151 -51.38 13.23 14.75
C GLY A 151 -52.19 11.99 15.11
N LYS A 152 -51.62 10.79 14.90
CA LYS A 152 -52.14 9.51 15.39
C LYS A 152 -51.32 9.04 16.58
#